data_AF-A0A9X2YYP6-F1
#
_entry.id   AF-A0A9X2YYP6-F1
#
_cell.length_a   1.000
_cell.length_b   1.000
_cell.length_c   1.000
_cell.angle_alpha   90.00
_cell.angle_beta   90.00
_cell.angle_gamma   90.00
#
_symmetry.space_group_name_H-M   'P 1'
#
loop_
_entity.id
_entity.type
_entity.pdbx_description
1 polymer ?
#
loop_
_entity_poly.entity_id
_entity_poly.type
_entity_poly.pdbx_seq_one_letter_code
_entity_poly.pdbx_strand_id
1 'polypeptide(L)'
;METQNINNIKLKDNYKTRLFKDKINDHISNVFYLASTYDENIKDLFSKEFRILNYHYSCDLIKENSSEYTEYVSSHTDFINELEINLFNNIKSLLGKNFSYEDKNLLTLIDTTIENYSENYVYQNIQKLNNNNNINPFQSSANILIEDQLLFDFCEFNEEYSEFKKIKKNESQLIANKNISILTKCNNENFNYSEVRDTFYYKELILNELDSKKRNSSNPIKLTDIFDYFRELGVPKEELSNSNILNWIVKPLKRYSKLGSNKEGYFIILDENDLQESYISHLSRYNGYFNTLERHRLFFSRLEQSKIEKSAFEKHL
;
A
#
# COMPACT_ATOMS: atom_id res chain seq x y z
N MET A 1 11.65 -13.45 27.59
CA MET A 1 11.03 -13.44 26.25
C MET A 1 11.72 -14.52 25.44
N GLU A 2 10.95 -15.39 24.79
CA GLU A 2 11.48 -16.49 23.99
C GLU A 2 12.50 -15.94 22.99
N THR A 3 13.75 -16.39 23.11
CA THR A 3 14.69 -16.41 21.99
C THR A 3 14.02 -17.22 20.90
N GLN A 4 13.24 -16.57 20.03
CA GLN A 4 12.84 -17.17 18.77
C GLN A 4 14.13 -17.59 18.11
N ASN A 5 14.32 -18.90 18.02
CA ASN A 5 15.53 -19.51 17.52
C ASN A 5 15.75 -18.91 16.12
N ILE A 6 16.79 -18.09 15.95
CA ILE A 6 17.09 -17.40 14.68
C ILE A 6 17.22 -18.44 13.53
N ASN A 7 17.50 -19.69 13.89
CA ASN A 7 17.51 -20.88 13.04
C ASN A 7 16.14 -21.35 12.51
N ASN A 8 15.01 -20.83 13.03
CA ASN A 8 13.64 -21.20 12.65
C ASN A 8 12.94 -20.13 11.79
N ILE A 9 13.68 -19.19 11.20
CA ILE A 9 13.12 -18.21 10.27
C ILE A 9 12.65 -18.96 9.01
N LYS A 10 11.36 -19.31 8.98
CA LYS A 10 10.71 -19.87 7.80
C LYS A 10 10.51 -18.76 6.78
N LEU A 11 11.27 -18.81 5.71
CA LEU A 11 11.16 -17.96 4.52
C LEU A 11 9.97 -18.47 3.66
N LYS A 12 8.78 -18.36 4.24
CA LYS A 12 7.40 -18.65 3.80
C LYS A 12 7.10 -19.70 2.71
N ASP A 13 6.11 -20.54 3.02
CA ASP A 13 5.53 -21.57 2.16
C ASP A 13 4.35 -21.00 1.30
N ASN A 14 4.55 -20.82 -0.01
CA ASN A 14 3.55 -20.59 -1.08
C ASN A 14 2.62 -19.35 -1.02
N TYR A 15 2.75 -18.42 -1.98
CA TYR A 15 1.73 -17.41 -2.32
C TYR A 15 1.42 -17.37 -3.82
N LYS A 16 0.44 -16.56 -4.24
CA LYS A 16 0.05 -16.36 -5.65
C LYS A 16 0.31 -14.90 -6.03
N THR A 17 1.09 -14.67 -7.08
CA THR A 17 1.58 -13.38 -7.61
C THR A 17 0.56 -12.21 -7.65
N ARG A 18 -0.74 -12.49 -7.81
CA ARG A 18 -1.80 -11.46 -7.84
C ARG A 18 -2.00 -10.78 -6.48
N LEU A 19 -1.85 -11.50 -5.37
CA LEU A 19 -1.99 -10.96 -4.02
C LEU A 19 -0.80 -10.08 -3.59
N PHE A 20 0.34 -10.22 -4.28
CA PHE A 20 1.55 -9.46 -4.01
C PHE A 20 1.42 -7.99 -4.39
N LYS A 21 0.88 -7.72 -5.58
CA LYS A 21 0.66 -6.35 -6.08
C LYS A 21 -0.25 -5.56 -5.14
N ASP A 22 -1.30 -6.20 -4.65
CA ASP A 22 -2.25 -5.58 -3.73
C ASP A 22 -1.58 -5.24 -2.38
N LYS A 23 -0.75 -6.15 -1.85
CA LYS A 23 -0.02 -5.94 -0.58
C LYS A 23 1.12 -4.93 -0.66
N ILE A 24 1.88 -4.89 -1.77
CA ILE A 24 2.87 -3.83 -1.99
C ILE A 24 2.19 -2.48 -2.01
N ASN A 25 1.07 -2.36 -2.73
CA ASN A 25 0.33 -1.09 -2.81
C ASN A 25 -0.24 -0.68 -1.44
N ASP A 26 -0.73 -1.63 -0.66
CA ASP A 26 -1.17 -1.40 0.72
C ASP A 26 0.01 -0.97 1.62
N HIS A 27 1.16 -1.64 1.50
CA HIS A 27 2.39 -1.32 2.23
C HIS A 27 2.88 0.09 1.95
N ILE A 28 3.05 0.44 0.67
CA ILE A 28 3.42 1.79 0.22
C ILE A 28 2.39 2.83 0.74
N SER A 29 1.10 2.52 0.66
CA SER A 29 0.04 3.43 1.12
C SER A 29 0.04 3.65 2.65
N ASN A 30 0.38 2.63 3.44
CA ASN A 30 0.42 2.71 4.90
C ASN A 30 1.64 3.49 5.41
N VAL A 31 2.83 3.24 4.84
CA VAL A 31 4.03 4.00 5.17
C VAL A 31 3.84 5.48 4.86
N PHE A 32 3.25 5.76 3.70
CA PHE A 32 2.88 7.10 3.30
C PHE A 32 1.87 7.77 4.25
N TYR A 33 0.83 7.05 4.67
CA TYR A 33 -0.14 7.57 5.65
C TYR A 33 0.56 7.96 6.95
N LEU A 34 1.41 7.09 7.48
CA LEU A 34 2.11 7.33 8.73
C LEU A 34 3.05 8.52 8.63
N ALA A 35 3.84 8.62 7.55
CA ALA A 35 4.67 9.78 7.26
C ALA A 35 3.86 11.07 7.42
N SER A 36 2.73 11.17 6.72
CA SER A 36 1.83 12.34 6.75
C SER A 36 1.23 12.68 8.12
N THR A 37 1.36 11.77 9.09
CA THR A 37 0.87 11.96 10.46
C THR A 37 1.95 12.53 11.39
N TYR A 38 3.24 12.37 11.05
CA TYR A 38 4.37 12.76 11.92
C TYR A 38 5.00 14.12 11.60
N ASP A 39 4.74 14.72 10.43
CA ASP A 39 5.29 16.03 10.06
C ASP A 39 4.23 16.95 9.42
N GLU A 40 3.98 18.11 10.05
CA GLU A 40 3.03 19.13 9.58
C GLU A 40 3.49 19.84 8.28
N ASN A 41 4.79 19.80 7.97
CA ASN A 41 5.40 20.38 6.76
C ASN A 41 5.45 19.41 5.58
N ILE A 42 4.86 18.23 5.68
CA ILE A 42 4.80 17.25 4.58
C ILE A 42 4.14 17.77 3.31
N LYS A 43 3.45 18.92 3.32
CA LYS A 43 3.11 19.65 2.09
C LYS A 43 4.29 19.81 1.13
N ASP A 44 5.53 19.92 1.63
CA ASP A 44 6.75 19.94 0.82
C ASP A 44 7.17 18.56 0.29
N LEU A 45 6.85 17.46 1.01
CA LEU A 45 7.01 16.08 0.51
C LEU A 45 6.06 15.75 -0.65
N PHE A 46 4.94 16.47 -0.77
CA PHE A 46 4.01 16.42 -1.90
C PHE A 46 4.38 17.40 -3.03
N SER A 47 5.31 18.33 -2.79
CA SER A 47 5.81 19.25 -3.82
C SER A 47 7.04 18.69 -4.56
N LYS A 48 7.68 17.68 -3.96
CA LYS A 48 8.79 16.93 -4.52
C LYS A 48 8.28 15.56 -4.93
N GLU A 49 8.56 15.14 -6.17
CA GLU A 49 8.19 13.83 -6.70
C GLU A 49 8.33 12.76 -5.62
N PHE A 50 7.22 12.13 -5.22
CA PHE A 50 7.32 11.10 -4.21
C PHE A 50 8.02 9.90 -4.80
N ARG A 51 9.04 9.49 -4.05
CA ARG A 51 10.01 8.51 -4.47
C ARG A 51 9.99 7.30 -3.50
N ILE A 52 10.51 6.13 -3.84
CA ILE A 52 10.96 5.06 -2.95
C ILE A 52 11.99 5.64 -1.99
N LEU A 53 12.75 6.67 -2.44
CA LEU A 53 13.48 7.55 -1.54
C LEU A 53 12.60 8.20 -0.48
N ASN A 54 11.36 8.60 -0.80
CA ASN A 54 10.42 9.10 0.21
C ASN A 54 9.82 7.99 1.09
N TYR A 55 9.78 6.73 0.65
CA TYR A 55 9.51 5.58 1.53
C TYR A 55 10.63 5.44 2.57
N HIS A 56 11.88 5.36 2.13
CA HIS A 56 13.04 5.31 3.03
C HIS A 56 13.10 6.55 3.93
N TYR A 57 12.93 7.75 3.38
CA TYR A 57 12.84 9.00 4.14
C TYR A 57 11.69 9.00 5.15
N SER A 58 10.52 8.46 4.81
CA SER A 58 9.40 8.36 5.74
C SER A 58 9.70 7.39 6.88
N CYS A 59 10.33 6.26 6.57
CA CYS A 59 10.82 5.32 7.57
C CYS A 59 11.87 6.00 8.47
N ASP A 60 12.83 6.72 7.89
CA ASP A 60 13.87 7.45 8.61
C ASP A 60 13.30 8.56 9.48
N LEU A 61 12.30 9.29 9.00
CA LEU A 61 11.60 10.32 9.76
C LEU A 61 10.82 9.71 10.94
N ILE A 62 10.27 8.51 10.80
CA ILE A 62 9.67 7.78 11.93
C ILE A 62 10.75 7.32 12.91
N LYS A 63 11.92 6.86 12.43
CA LYS A 63 13.05 6.45 13.29
C LYS A 63 13.62 7.63 14.08
N GLU A 64 13.90 8.75 13.40
CA GLU A 64 14.47 9.98 13.97
C GLU A 64 13.56 10.60 15.01
N ASN A 65 12.24 10.54 14.80
CA ASN A 65 11.26 11.08 15.75
C ASN A 65 10.83 10.07 16.83
N SER A 66 11.30 8.82 16.78
CA SER A 66 11.00 7.79 17.77
C SER A 66 12.19 7.57 18.70
N SER A 67 12.17 8.24 19.87
CA SER A 67 13.14 7.98 20.94
C SER A 67 13.13 6.50 21.37
N GLU A 68 11.95 5.87 21.31
CA GLU A 68 11.74 4.44 21.59
C GLU A 68 12.49 3.54 20.60
N TYR A 69 12.49 3.89 19.30
CA TYR A 69 13.25 3.17 18.28
C TYR A 69 14.74 3.24 18.56
N THR A 70 15.25 4.44 18.81
CA THR A 70 16.67 4.67 19.08
C THR A 70 17.13 3.91 20.33
N GLU A 71 16.34 3.92 21.40
CA GLU A 71 16.63 3.20 22.64
C GLU A 71 16.61 1.68 22.45
N TYR A 72 15.62 1.15 21.70
CA TYR A 72 15.54 -0.28 21.41
C TYR A 72 16.73 -0.76 20.58
N VAL A 73 17.06 -0.07 19.49
CA VAL A 73 18.19 -0.43 18.62
C VAL A 73 19.51 -0.37 19.38
N SER A 74 19.72 0.68 20.18
CA SER A 74 20.93 0.83 20.99
C SER A 74 21.10 -0.29 22.02
N SER A 75 20.00 -0.76 22.63
CA SER A 75 20.01 -1.84 23.62
C SER A 75 20.07 -3.24 23.02
N HIS A 76 19.80 -3.40 21.72
CA HIS A 76 19.73 -4.70 21.03
C HIS A 76 20.63 -4.79 19.80
N THR A 77 21.65 -3.92 19.69
CA THR A 77 22.51 -3.81 18.51
C THR A 77 23.18 -5.14 18.15
N ASP A 78 23.78 -5.83 19.11
CA ASP A 78 24.45 -7.11 18.87
C ASP A 78 23.48 -8.19 18.35
N PHE A 79 22.26 -8.21 18.88
CA PHE A 79 21.21 -9.13 18.44
C PHE A 79 20.74 -8.83 17.02
N ILE A 80 20.55 -7.54 16.69
CA ILE A 80 20.15 -7.11 15.34
C ILE A 80 21.24 -7.47 14.33
N ASN A 81 22.51 -7.21 14.66
CA ASN A 81 23.64 -7.58 13.80
C ASN A 81 23.71 -9.10 13.59
N GLU A 82 23.52 -9.91 14.65
CA GLU A 82 23.49 -11.36 14.54
C GLU A 82 22.30 -11.85 13.68
N LEU A 83 21.14 -11.20 13.79
CA LEU A 83 19.97 -11.48 12.97
C LEU A 83 20.28 -11.23 11.48
N GLU A 84 20.85 -10.09 11.14
CA GLU A 84 21.19 -9.71 9.76
C GLU A 84 22.21 -10.66 9.13
N ILE A 85 23.27 -11.03 9.87
CA ILE A 85 24.27 -12.01 9.43
C ILE A 85 23.63 -13.37 9.15
N ASN A 86 22.74 -13.83 10.03
CA ASN A 86 22.06 -15.11 9.87
C ASN A 86 21.09 -15.09 8.68
N LEU A 87 20.38 -13.98 8.46
CA LEU A 87 19.53 -13.80 7.28
C LEU A 87 20.33 -13.84 5.99
N PHE A 88 21.46 -13.13 5.91
CA PHE A 88 22.36 -13.18 4.77
C PHE A 88 22.80 -14.61 4.45
N ASN A 89 23.27 -15.34 5.46
CA ASN A 89 23.72 -16.72 5.28
C ASN A 89 22.59 -17.66 4.84
N ASN A 90 21.38 -17.48 5.37
CA ASN A 90 20.20 -18.23 4.96
C ASN A 90 19.81 -17.94 3.51
N ILE A 91 19.76 -16.67 3.10
CA ILE A 91 19.43 -16.27 1.72
C ILE A 91 20.49 -16.82 0.75
N LYS A 92 21.77 -16.66 1.08
CA LYS A 92 22.89 -17.23 0.31
C LYS A 92 22.76 -18.75 0.15
N SER A 93 22.44 -19.46 1.24
CA SER A 93 22.24 -20.92 1.22
C SER A 93 21.08 -21.32 0.30
N LEU A 94 19.97 -20.58 0.33
CA LEU A 94 18.81 -20.80 -0.53
C LEU A 94 19.10 -20.56 -2.01
N LEU A 95 19.83 -19.50 -2.34
CA LEU A 95 20.21 -19.17 -3.72
C LEU A 95 21.20 -20.20 -4.30
N GLY A 96 22.00 -20.84 -3.45
CA GLY A 96 22.91 -21.93 -3.81
C GLY A 96 23.88 -21.53 -4.93
N LYS A 97 23.89 -22.30 -6.03
CA LYS A 97 24.77 -22.04 -7.18
C LYS A 97 24.48 -20.74 -7.93
N ASN A 98 23.32 -20.11 -7.69
CA ASN A 98 22.93 -18.86 -8.35
C ASN A 98 23.40 -17.63 -7.57
N PHE A 99 24.02 -17.82 -6.41
CA PHE A 99 24.63 -16.74 -5.64
C PHE A 99 26.00 -16.38 -6.22
N SER A 100 26.25 -15.09 -6.41
CA SER A 100 27.55 -14.55 -6.83
C SER A 100 27.88 -13.28 -6.04
N TYR A 101 29.10 -13.20 -5.51
CA TYR A 101 29.63 -11.98 -4.89
C TYR A 101 29.94 -10.87 -5.91
N GLU A 102 29.98 -11.21 -7.21
CA GLU A 102 30.25 -10.24 -8.28
C GLU A 102 28.97 -9.60 -8.82
N ASP A 103 27.80 -10.18 -8.54
CA ASP A 103 26.49 -9.68 -8.96
C ASP A 103 26.00 -8.59 -8.01
N LYS A 104 26.31 -7.33 -8.34
CA LYS A 104 25.93 -6.17 -7.52
C LYS A 104 24.42 -6.05 -7.31
N ASN A 105 23.62 -6.29 -8.36
CA ASN A 105 22.17 -6.23 -8.26
C ASN A 105 21.67 -7.28 -7.26
N LEU A 106 22.19 -8.51 -7.34
CA LEU A 106 21.85 -9.54 -6.37
C LEU A 106 22.18 -9.13 -4.92
N LEU A 107 23.35 -8.53 -4.70
CA LEU A 107 23.73 -8.08 -3.36
C LEU A 107 22.80 -6.98 -2.85
N THR A 108 22.45 -5.99 -3.68
CA THR A 108 21.46 -4.95 -3.31
C THR A 108 20.10 -5.55 -2.98
N LEU A 109 19.59 -6.50 -3.79
CA LEU A 109 18.36 -7.25 -3.51
C LEU A 109 18.40 -7.95 -2.14
N ILE A 110 19.54 -8.54 -1.78
CA ILE A 110 19.73 -9.24 -0.50
C ILE A 110 19.73 -8.23 0.65
N ASP A 111 20.51 -7.15 0.53
CA ASP A 111 20.64 -6.12 1.56
C ASP A 111 19.30 -5.44 1.85
N THR A 112 18.58 -5.00 0.81
CA THR A 112 17.24 -4.42 0.95
C THR A 112 16.25 -5.38 1.61
N THR A 113 16.37 -6.68 1.35
CA THR A 113 15.51 -7.70 1.98
C THR A 113 15.83 -7.85 3.48
N ILE A 114 17.12 -7.84 3.84
CA ILE A 114 17.58 -7.94 5.23
C ILE A 114 17.17 -6.70 6.03
N GLU A 115 17.42 -5.50 5.51
CA GLU A 115 17.08 -4.23 6.14
C GLU A 115 15.57 -4.12 6.42
N ASN A 116 14.74 -4.38 5.41
CA ASN A 116 13.28 -4.35 5.59
C ASN A 116 12.81 -5.32 6.69
N TYR A 117 13.47 -6.47 6.82
CA TYR A 117 13.13 -7.43 7.85
C TYR A 117 13.57 -6.99 9.24
N SER A 118 14.83 -6.55 9.39
CA SER A 118 15.39 -6.14 10.67
C SER A 118 14.61 -4.94 11.24
N GLU A 119 14.27 -3.97 10.38
CA GLU A 119 13.42 -2.84 10.75
C GLU A 119 12.03 -3.28 11.25
N ASN A 120 11.37 -4.18 10.52
CA ASN A 120 10.05 -4.66 10.91
C ASN A 120 10.07 -5.43 12.24
N TYR A 121 11.10 -6.24 12.44
CA TYR A 121 11.33 -6.94 13.69
C TYR A 121 11.45 -5.95 14.85
N VAL A 122 12.25 -4.89 14.69
CA VAL A 122 12.40 -3.82 15.69
C VAL A 122 11.05 -3.16 16.00
N TYR A 123 10.31 -2.72 14.98
CA TYR A 123 9.01 -2.06 15.17
C TYR A 123 7.97 -2.96 15.86
N GLN A 124 7.91 -4.24 15.52
CA GLN A 124 7.01 -5.18 16.19
C GLN A 124 7.33 -5.35 17.67
N ASN A 125 8.62 -5.36 18.03
CA ASN A 125 9.02 -5.50 19.43
C ASN A 125 8.73 -4.23 20.23
N ILE A 126 8.98 -3.04 19.66
CA ILE A 126 8.59 -1.76 20.27
C ILE A 126 7.06 -1.71 20.50
N GLN A 127 6.28 -2.10 19.49
CA GLN A 127 4.81 -2.13 19.59
C GLN A 127 4.32 -3.06 20.71
N LYS A 128 4.92 -4.25 20.84
CA LYS A 128 4.62 -5.21 21.90
C LYS A 128 5.01 -4.70 23.28
N LEU A 129 6.18 -4.07 23.41
CA LEU A 129 6.68 -3.56 24.70
C LEU A 129 5.80 -2.43 25.25
N ASN A 130 5.31 -1.57 24.37
CA ASN A 130 4.59 -0.37 24.78
C ASN A 130 3.07 -0.55 24.86
N ASN A 131 2.54 -1.75 24.58
CA ASN A 131 1.10 -2.01 24.39
C ASN A 131 0.44 -0.93 23.49
N ASN A 132 1.21 -0.39 22.55
CA ASN A 132 0.83 0.81 21.82
C ASN A 132 0.01 0.42 20.59
N ASN A 133 -1.11 1.11 20.38
CA ASN A 133 -1.96 0.95 19.19
C ASN A 133 -1.39 1.67 17.95
N ASN A 134 -0.16 2.17 18.00
CA ASN A 134 0.47 2.78 16.83
C ASN A 134 0.52 1.77 15.69
N ILE A 135 0.13 2.23 14.50
CA ILE A 135 0.14 1.39 13.30
C ILE A 135 1.61 1.15 12.96
N ASN A 136 2.09 -0.09 13.06
CA ASN A 136 3.39 -0.45 12.54
C ASN A 136 3.29 -0.34 10.99
N PRO A 137 4.03 0.59 10.34
CA PRO A 137 3.96 0.79 8.89
C PRO A 137 4.30 -0.48 8.12
N PHE A 138 5.16 -1.29 8.72
CA PHE A 138 5.68 -2.53 8.18
C PHE A 138 4.84 -3.74 8.61
N GLN A 139 3.76 -3.59 9.37
CA GLN A 139 2.95 -4.73 9.80
C GLN A 139 2.39 -5.53 8.62
N SER A 140 2.01 -4.85 7.54
CA SER A 140 1.58 -5.49 6.30
C SER A 140 2.73 -6.21 5.56
N SER A 141 3.97 -5.77 5.78
CA SER A 141 5.20 -6.39 5.27
C SER A 141 5.91 -7.33 6.26
N ALA A 142 5.34 -7.56 7.45
CA ALA A 142 5.88 -8.45 8.51
C ALA A 142 6.16 -9.88 8.06
N ASN A 143 5.52 -10.28 6.97
CA ASN A 143 5.66 -11.60 6.38
C ASN A 143 6.39 -11.57 5.02
N ILE A 144 6.91 -10.42 4.61
CA ILE A 144 7.67 -10.19 3.37
C ILE A 144 9.14 -10.34 3.72
N LEU A 145 9.53 -11.60 3.94
CA LEU A 145 10.91 -12.02 4.10
C LEU A 145 11.49 -12.46 2.76
N ILE A 146 10.66 -13.18 2.00
CA ILE A 146 10.84 -13.72 0.66
C ILE A 146 9.41 -13.99 0.18
N GLU A 147 9.05 -13.62 -1.05
CA GLU A 147 7.75 -13.98 -1.63
C GLU A 147 7.96 -14.94 -2.81
N ASP A 148 7.48 -16.19 -2.73
CA ASP A 148 7.70 -17.21 -3.76
C ASP A 148 9.17 -17.43 -4.16
N GLN A 149 10.10 -17.41 -3.18
CA GLN A 149 11.56 -17.49 -3.43
C GLN A 149 12.11 -16.32 -4.26
N LEU A 150 11.35 -15.23 -4.41
CA LEU A 150 11.78 -14.01 -5.07
C LEU A 150 12.39 -13.05 -4.04
N LEU A 151 13.58 -12.58 -4.35
CA LEU A 151 14.14 -11.35 -3.80
C LEU A 151 13.66 -10.18 -4.66
N PHE A 152 13.42 -9.04 -4.03
CA PHE A 152 12.92 -7.84 -4.70
C PHE A 152 13.85 -6.67 -4.43
N ASP A 153 14.09 -5.90 -5.47
CA ASP A 153 14.68 -4.58 -5.38
C ASP A 153 13.81 -3.63 -6.19
N PHE A 154 13.59 -2.46 -5.61
CA PHE A 154 12.68 -1.47 -6.12
C PHE A 154 13.49 -0.22 -6.44
N CYS A 155 13.40 0.22 -7.69
CA CYS A 155 14.03 1.46 -8.14
C CYS A 155 13.04 2.28 -8.94
N GLU A 156 13.22 3.60 -8.91
CA GLU A 156 12.37 4.56 -9.62
C GLU A 156 13.04 5.12 -10.84
N PHE A 157 14.37 5.08 -10.84
CA PHE A 157 15.16 5.37 -12.01
C PHE A 157 15.14 4.13 -12.89
N ASN A 158 14.20 4.13 -13.83
CA ASN A 158 14.11 3.10 -14.88
C ASN A 158 15.45 2.86 -15.61
N GLU A 159 16.36 3.84 -15.58
CA GLU A 159 17.70 3.77 -16.15
C GLU A 159 18.60 2.75 -15.43
N GLU A 160 18.49 2.62 -14.11
CA GLU A 160 19.31 1.69 -13.30
C GLU A 160 19.07 0.23 -13.70
N TYR A 161 17.84 -0.10 -14.13
CA TYR A 161 17.48 -1.43 -14.63
C TYR A 161 17.20 -1.46 -16.14
N SER A 162 17.70 -0.45 -16.87
CA SER A 162 17.44 -0.32 -18.31
C SER A 162 17.88 -1.54 -19.12
N GLU A 163 18.93 -2.24 -18.69
CA GLU A 163 19.43 -3.46 -19.33
C GLU A 163 18.44 -4.64 -19.24
N PHE A 164 17.54 -4.65 -18.25
CA PHE A 164 16.52 -5.69 -18.07
C PHE A 164 15.16 -5.30 -18.68
N LYS A 165 15.02 -4.06 -19.16
CA LYS A 165 13.73 -3.48 -19.56
C LYS A 165 13.23 -3.98 -20.92
N LYS A 166 11.93 -4.24 -21.02
CA LYS A 166 11.20 -4.41 -22.29
C LYS A 166 10.23 -3.25 -22.48
N ILE A 167 10.41 -2.45 -23.54
CA ILE A 167 9.69 -1.20 -23.78
C ILE A 167 8.24 -1.46 -24.24
N LYS A 168 7.27 -0.84 -23.57
CA LYS A 168 5.86 -0.80 -23.99
C LYS A 168 5.64 0.35 -24.99
N LYS A 169 4.92 0.09 -26.08
CA LYS A 169 4.90 0.97 -27.28
C LYS A 169 3.87 2.14 -27.23
N ASN A 170 2.90 2.11 -26.31
CA ASN A 170 1.69 2.96 -26.40
C ASN A 170 1.40 3.79 -25.12
N GLU A 171 2.39 3.98 -24.26
CA GLU A 171 2.23 4.70 -22.99
C GLU A 171 2.62 6.18 -23.12
N SER A 172 1.83 7.09 -22.52
CA SER A 172 2.21 8.52 -22.52
C SER A 172 3.48 8.74 -21.70
N GLN A 173 4.33 9.69 -22.13
CA GLN A 173 5.57 10.04 -21.43
C GLN A 173 5.33 10.51 -19.99
N LEU A 174 4.15 11.07 -19.70
CA LEU A 174 3.76 11.53 -18.37
C LEU A 174 3.75 10.39 -17.36
N ILE A 175 3.29 9.19 -17.74
CA ILE A 175 3.23 8.03 -16.84
C ILE A 175 4.36 7.01 -17.08
N ALA A 176 4.96 6.99 -18.28
CA ALA A 176 6.00 6.01 -18.65
C ALA A 176 7.22 6.05 -17.71
N ASN A 177 7.54 7.24 -17.22
CA ASN A 177 8.70 7.49 -16.34
C ASN A 177 8.33 7.50 -14.86
N LYS A 178 7.09 7.17 -14.53
CA LYS A 178 6.51 7.25 -13.18
C LYS A 178 6.03 5.89 -12.68
N ASN A 179 6.67 4.85 -13.20
CA ASN A 179 6.54 3.50 -12.72
C ASN A 179 7.68 3.22 -11.73
N ILE A 180 7.38 2.41 -10.72
CA ILE A 180 8.38 1.77 -9.88
C ILE A 180 8.88 0.55 -10.65
N SER A 181 10.16 0.56 -11.03
CA SER A 181 10.84 -0.63 -11.54
C SER A 181 11.08 -1.61 -10.40
N ILE A 182 10.78 -2.88 -10.66
CA ILE A 182 10.97 -3.98 -9.73
C ILE A 182 11.87 -4.99 -10.40
N LEU A 183 13.08 -5.13 -9.87
CA LEU A 183 13.98 -6.20 -10.21
C LEU A 183 13.73 -7.38 -9.26
N THR A 184 13.57 -8.56 -9.83
CA THR A 184 13.28 -9.76 -9.04
C THR A 184 14.19 -10.91 -9.41
N LYS A 185 14.58 -11.68 -8.40
CA LYS A 185 15.45 -12.84 -8.57
C LYS A 185 14.89 -14.05 -7.84
N CYS A 186 14.58 -15.10 -8.59
CA CYS A 186 14.27 -16.42 -8.03
C CYS A 186 15.54 -17.25 -7.87
N ASN A 187 15.38 -18.52 -7.48
CA ASN A 187 16.40 -19.57 -7.55
C ASN A 187 16.84 -19.94 -9.00
N ASN A 188 16.77 -19.02 -9.95
CA ASN A 188 17.16 -19.17 -11.35
C ASN A 188 18.32 -18.24 -11.74
N GLU A 189 19.00 -18.55 -12.85
CA GLU A 189 20.16 -17.77 -13.31
C GLU A 189 19.78 -16.38 -13.85
N ASN A 190 18.51 -16.15 -14.23
CA ASN A 190 18.06 -14.89 -14.85
C ASN A 190 17.30 -13.99 -13.87
N PHE A 191 17.47 -12.67 -14.01
CA PHE A 191 16.59 -11.70 -13.37
C PHE A 191 15.29 -11.54 -14.14
N ASN A 192 14.23 -11.27 -13.41
CA ASN A 192 12.93 -10.90 -13.93
C ASN A 192 12.67 -9.43 -13.63
N TYR A 193 12.42 -8.65 -14.68
CA TYR A 193 12.07 -7.25 -14.58
C TYR A 193 10.56 -7.05 -14.69
N SER A 194 10.02 -6.20 -13.84
CA SER A 194 8.64 -5.74 -13.93
C SER A 194 8.52 -4.28 -13.54
N GLU A 195 7.39 -3.66 -13.89
CA GLU A 195 7.05 -2.30 -13.48
C GLU A 195 5.72 -2.35 -12.72
N VAL A 196 5.64 -1.62 -11.62
CA VAL A 196 4.40 -1.36 -10.90
C VAL A 196 4.09 0.14 -10.99
N ARG A 197 2.80 0.45 -11.14
CA ARG A 197 2.35 1.84 -11.21
C ARG A 197 2.58 2.49 -9.86
N ASP A 198 3.20 3.66 -9.86
CA ASP A 198 3.22 4.47 -8.66
C ASP A 198 1.80 5.01 -8.41
N THR A 199 1.08 4.34 -7.50
CA THR A 199 -0.27 4.74 -7.14
C THR A 199 -0.29 6.11 -6.46
N PHE A 200 0.81 6.56 -5.89
CA PHE A 200 0.93 7.91 -5.35
C PHE A 200 0.96 8.93 -6.48
N TYR A 201 1.86 8.78 -7.46
CA TYR A 201 1.87 9.64 -8.64
C TYR A 201 0.49 9.71 -9.31
N TYR A 202 -0.24 8.58 -9.33
CA TYR A 202 -1.59 8.55 -9.90
C TYR A 202 -2.62 9.34 -9.06
N LYS A 203 -2.44 9.43 -7.73
CA LYS A 203 -3.25 10.31 -6.87
C LYS A 203 -2.95 11.77 -7.16
N GLU A 204 -1.66 12.14 -7.27
CA GLU A 204 -1.25 13.50 -7.64
C GLU A 204 -1.76 13.90 -9.02
N LEU A 205 -1.67 13.00 -10.01
CA LEU A 205 -2.20 13.23 -11.35
C LEU A 205 -3.67 13.61 -11.34
N ILE A 206 -4.50 12.92 -10.55
CA ILE A 206 -5.91 13.29 -10.41
C ILE A 206 -6.01 14.66 -9.75
N LEU A 207 -5.32 14.91 -8.62
CA LEU A 207 -5.44 16.19 -7.92
C LEU A 207 -5.05 17.37 -8.81
N ASN A 208 -3.93 17.26 -9.53
CA ASN A 208 -3.45 18.27 -10.48
C ASN A 208 -4.42 18.48 -11.64
N GLU A 209 -5.00 17.39 -12.16
CA GLU A 209 -6.02 17.46 -13.21
C GLU A 209 -7.29 18.16 -12.73
N LEU A 210 -7.73 17.88 -11.50
CA LEU A 210 -8.90 18.54 -10.90
C LEU A 210 -8.63 20.01 -10.62
N ASP A 211 -7.46 20.33 -10.06
CA ASP A 211 -7.08 21.69 -9.71
C ASP A 211 -6.90 22.57 -10.95
N SER A 212 -6.19 22.07 -11.97
CA SER A 212 -6.01 22.79 -13.25
C SER A 212 -7.33 23.07 -13.96
N LYS A 213 -8.32 22.17 -13.83
CA LYS A 213 -9.68 22.35 -14.34
C LYS A 213 -10.63 23.06 -13.36
N LYS A 214 -10.13 23.55 -12.22
CA LYS A 214 -10.90 24.23 -11.16
C LYS A 214 -12.14 23.45 -10.74
N ARG A 215 -11.99 22.14 -10.55
CA ARG A 215 -13.07 21.21 -10.17
C ARG A 215 -13.38 21.31 -8.68
N ASN A 216 -14.34 22.16 -8.33
CA ASN A 216 -14.86 22.31 -6.96
C ASN A 216 -16.27 21.68 -6.82
N SER A 217 -16.91 21.85 -5.66
CA SER A 217 -18.24 21.30 -5.37
C SER A 217 -19.32 21.74 -6.37
N SER A 218 -19.21 22.93 -6.95
CA SER A 218 -20.15 23.45 -7.97
C SER A 218 -19.90 22.92 -9.39
N ASN A 219 -18.73 22.33 -9.63
CA ASN A 219 -18.34 21.78 -10.93
C ASN A 219 -17.56 20.45 -10.78
N PRO A 220 -18.21 19.39 -10.27
CA PRO A 220 -17.55 18.13 -10.02
C PRO A 220 -17.27 17.35 -11.32
N ILE A 221 -16.34 16.39 -11.24
CA ILE A 221 -16.06 15.44 -12.31
C ILE A 221 -16.78 14.11 -12.05
N LYS A 222 -17.28 13.44 -13.10
CA LYS A 222 -17.85 12.10 -12.93
C LYS A 222 -16.75 11.07 -12.71
N LEU A 223 -17.08 10.00 -11.99
CA LEU A 223 -16.14 8.89 -11.79
C LEU A 223 -15.71 8.24 -13.11
N THR A 224 -16.62 8.19 -14.08
CA THR A 224 -16.34 7.69 -15.43
C THR A 224 -15.26 8.51 -16.11
N ASP A 225 -15.31 9.83 -15.98
CA ASP A 225 -14.36 10.73 -16.63
C ASP A 225 -12.97 10.61 -15.96
N ILE A 226 -12.92 10.34 -14.65
CA ILE A 226 -11.68 9.97 -13.95
C ILE A 226 -11.11 8.66 -14.53
N PHE A 227 -11.95 7.66 -14.80
CA PHE A 227 -11.48 6.42 -15.41
C PHE A 227 -10.95 6.65 -16.82
N ASP A 228 -11.65 7.45 -17.62
CA ASP A 228 -11.29 7.76 -18.99
C ASP A 228 -9.98 8.54 -19.06
N TYR A 229 -9.74 9.47 -18.13
CA TYR A 229 -8.46 10.17 -18.00
C TYR A 229 -7.25 9.21 -17.90
N PHE A 230 -7.33 8.14 -17.08
CA PHE A 230 -6.26 7.13 -17.05
C PHE A 230 -6.13 6.34 -18.35
N ARG A 231 -7.22 6.13 -19.09
CA ARG A 231 -7.17 5.44 -20.39
C ARG A 231 -6.52 6.30 -21.45
N GLU A 232 -6.80 7.59 -21.46
CA GLU A 232 -6.17 8.58 -22.33
C GLU A 232 -4.66 8.67 -22.09
N LEU A 233 -4.21 8.50 -20.84
CA LEU A 233 -2.78 8.42 -20.51
C LEU A 233 -2.09 7.12 -20.97
N GLY A 234 -2.86 6.13 -21.45
CA GLY A 234 -2.36 4.86 -21.95
C GLY A 234 -2.35 3.72 -20.92
N VAL A 235 -3.00 3.88 -19.75
CA VAL A 235 -3.07 2.83 -18.73
C VAL A 235 -4.13 1.78 -19.12
N PRO A 236 -3.75 0.51 -19.39
CA PRO A 236 -4.70 -0.53 -19.78
C PRO A 236 -5.56 -1.02 -18.60
N LYS A 237 -6.76 -1.54 -18.89
CA LYS A 237 -7.73 -2.00 -17.86
C LYS A 237 -7.22 -3.20 -17.08
N GLU A 238 -6.39 -4.01 -17.71
CA GLU A 238 -5.77 -5.22 -17.17
C GLU A 238 -4.72 -4.90 -16.10
N GLU A 239 -4.03 -3.76 -16.23
CA GLU A 239 -3.05 -3.30 -15.24
C GLU A 239 -3.68 -2.51 -14.11
N LEU A 240 -4.63 -1.63 -14.44
CA LEU A 240 -5.36 -0.83 -13.46
C LEU A 240 -6.84 -0.80 -13.81
N SER A 241 -7.62 -1.66 -13.16
CA SER A 241 -9.07 -1.73 -13.37
C SER A 241 -9.79 -0.49 -12.83
N ASN A 242 -11.03 -0.23 -13.28
CA ASN A 242 -11.85 0.85 -12.73
C ASN A 242 -12.12 0.67 -11.21
N SER A 243 -12.24 -0.58 -10.76
CA SER A 243 -12.34 -0.89 -9.32
C SER A 243 -11.07 -0.49 -8.58
N ASN A 244 -9.89 -0.74 -9.16
CA ASN A 244 -8.61 -0.36 -8.57
C ASN A 244 -8.41 1.16 -8.58
N ILE A 245 -8.82 1.87 -9.65
CA ILE A 245 -8.80 3.35 -9.65
C ILE A 245 -9.67 3.88 -8.50
N LEU A 246 -10.88 3.35 -8.33
CA LEU A 246 -11.76 3.73 -7.23
C LEU A 246 -11.14 3.42 -5.86
N ASN A 247 -10.60 2.21 -5.68
CA ASN A 247 -10.17 1.72 -4.37
C ASN A 247 -8.79 2.19 -3.94
N TRP A 248 -7.85 2.34 -4.87
CA TRP A 248 -6.45 2.66 -4.58
C TRP A 248 -6.13 4.14 -4.78
N ILE A 249 -6.95 4.87 -5.54
CA ILE A 249 -6.69 6.27 -5.87
C ILE A 249 -7.78 7.15 -5.28
N VAL A 250 -9.04 6.96 -5.70
CA VAL A 250 -10.14 7.86 -5.30
C VAL A 250 -10.50 7.73 -3.81
N LYS A 251 -10.73 6.51 -3.31
CA LYS A 251 -11.11 6.28 -1.90
C LYS A 251 -10.06 6.78 -0.90
N PRO A 252 -8.75 6.55 -1.11
CA PRO A 252 -7.72 7.12 -0.25
C PRO A 252 -7.75 8.65 -0.22
N LEU A 253 -7.82 9.31 -1.39
CA LEU A 253 -7.92 10.78 -1.45
C LEU A 253 -9.14 11.33 -0.70
N LYS A 254 -10.26 10.59 -0.72
CA LYS A 254 -11.45 10.91 0.07
C LYS A 254 -11.25 10.73 1.58
N ARG A 255 -10.59 9.63 1.99
CA ARG A 255 -10.29 9.36 3.41
C ARG A 255 -9.47 10.48 4.03
N TYR A 256 -8.62 11.12 3.23
CA TYR A 256 -7.75 12.22 3.66
C TYR A 256 -8.33 13.62 3.41
N SER A 257 -9.63 13.72 3.10
CA SER A 257 -10.32 15.00 2.87
C SER A 257 -9.65 15.88 1.81
N LYS A 258 -8.93 15.29 0.85
CA LYS A 258 -8.39 16.02 -0.32
C LYS A 258 -9.41 16.09 -1.45
N LEU A 259 -10.27 15.09 -1.51
CA LEU A 259 -11.25 14.92 -2.56
C LEU A 259 -12.63 14.77 -1.92
N GLY A 260 -13.53 15.67 -2.29
CA GLY A 260 -14.93 15.65 -1.91
C GLY A 260 -15.76 14.85 -2.91
N SER A 261 -17.02 14.62 -2.57
CA SER A 261 -17.99 14.14 -3.55
C SER A 261 -19.39 14.61 -3.20
N ASN A 262 -20.20 14.88 -4.22
CA ASN A 262 -21.62 15.16 -4.09
C ASN A 262 -22.44 14.20 -4.97
N LYS A 263 -23.67 14.57 -5.31
CA LYS A 263 -24.56 13.77 -6.17
C LYS A 263 -24.08 13.72 -7.62
N GLU A 264 -23.37 14.75 -8.08
CA GLU A 264 -22.97 14.92 -9.47
C GLU A 264 -21.58 14.34 -9.75
N GLY A 265 -20.69 14.29 -8.76
CA GLY A 265 -19.38 13.68 -8.93
C GLY A 265 -18.41 13.91 -7.78
N TYR A 266 -17.13 13.98 -8.15
CA TYR A 266 -15.98 14.16 -7.27
C TYR A 266 -15.30 15.51 -7.54
N PHE A 267 -14.69 16.12 -6.54
CA PHE A 267 -14.08 17.45 -6.66
C PHE A 267 -12.93 17.61 -5.66
N ILE A 268 -12.01 18.54 -5.90
CA ILE A 268 -10.97 18.88 -4.92
C ILE A 268 -11.58 19.75 -3.81
N ILE A 269 -11.20 19.53 -2.56
CA ILE A 269 -11.66 20.36 -1.44
C ILE A 269 -10.70 21.55 -1.30
N LEU A 270 -11.14 22.73 -1.72
CA LEU A 270 -10.32 23.95 -1.70
C LEU A 270 -10.70 24.87 -0.54
N ASP A 271 -11.97 24.87 -0.12
CA ASP A 271 -12.49 25.74 0.92
C ASP A 271 -13.51 25.03 1.85
N GLU A 272 -14.08 25.81 2.78
CA GLU A 272 -15.08 25.32 3.72
C GLU A 272 -16.37 24.86 3.02
N ASN A 273 -16.79 25.52 1.94
CA ASN A 273 -18.02 25.18 1.23
C ASN A 273 -17.89 23.80 0.57
N ASP A 274 -16.75 23.52 -0.05
CA ASP A 274 -16.44 22.21 -0.61
C ASP A 274 -16.48 21.11 0.45
N LEU A 275 -15.94 21.40 1.63
CA LEU A 275 -15.94 20.47 2.76
C LEU A 275 -17.36 20.21 3.27
N GLN A 276 -18.19 21.25 3.40
CA GLN A 276 -19.59 21.14 3.81
C GLN A 276 -20.40 20.32 2.81
N GLU A 277 -20.27 20.57 1.50
CA GLU A 277 -20.94 19.81 0.45
C GLU A 277 -20.56 18.33 0.47
N SER A 278 -19.27 18.04 0.64
CA SER A 278 -18.78 16.67 0.82
C SER A 278 -19.41 16.01 2.05
N TYR A 279 -19.43 16.70 3.19
CA TYR A 279 -20.03 16.20 4.43
C TYR A 279 -21.53 15.89 4.27
N ILE A 280 -22.30 16.80 3.66
CA ILE A 280 -23.74 16.63 3.41
C ILE A 280 -23.97 15.37 2.56
N SER A 281 -23.17 15.17 1.51
CA SER A 281 -23.26 13.96 0.70
C SER A 281 -22.94 12.70 1.49
N HIS A 282 -21.94 12.74 2.38
CA HIS A 282 -21.57 11.61 3.23
C HIS A 282 -22.67 11.27 4.24
N LEU A 283 -23.25 12.27 4.90
CA LEU A 283 -24.35 12.13 5.83
C LEU A 283 -25.59 11.53 5.16
N SER A 284 -25.93 12.00 3.96
CA SER A 284 -27.04 11.45 3.16
C SER A 284 -26.85 9.96 2.86
N ARG A 285 -25.63 9.55 2.49
CA ARG A 285 -25.30 8.13 2.26
C ARG A 285 -25.39 7.30 3.54
N TYR A 286 -24.90 7.83 4.65
CA TYR A 286 -24.99 7.18 5.97
C TYR A 286 -26.45 6.93 6.36
N ASN A 287 -27.31 7.94 6.22
CA ASN A 287 -28.75 7.82 6.49
C ASN A 287 -29.41 6.76 5.58
N GLY A 288 -29.03 6.72 4.29
CA GLY A 288 -29.50 5.68 3.37
C GLY A 288 -29.08 4.26 3.77
N TYR A 289 -27.82 4.10 4.23
CA TYR A 289 -27.31 2.84 4.73
C TYR A 289 -28.05 2.40 6.02
N PHE A 290 -28.19 3.30 6.99
CA PHE A 290 -28.95 3.07 8.21
C PHE A 290 -30.39 2.61 7.92
N ASN A 291 -31.10 3.31 7.02
CA ASN A 291 -32.47 2.95 6.63
C ASN A 291 -32.55 1.58 5.92
N THR A 292 -31.47 1.15 5.27
CA THR A 292 -31.40 -0.18 4.64
C THR A 292 -31.19 -1.27 5.69
N LEU A 293 -30.32 -1.03 6.66
CA LEU A 293 -30.12 -1.93 7.80
C LEU A 293 -31.41 -2.09 8.63
N GLU A 294 -32.12 -1.00 8.92
CA GLU A 294 -33.40 -1.07 9.64
C GLU A 294 -34.45 -1.88 8.87
N ARG A 295 -34.52 -1.74 7.54
CA ARG A 295 -35.39 -2.57 6.70
C ARG A 295 -35.02 -4.05 6.77
N HIS A 296 -33.73 -4.39 6.74
CA HIS A 296 -33.28 -5.78 6.91
C HIS A 296 -33.64 -6.33 8.29
N ARG A 297 -33.46 -5.53 9.36
CA ARG A 297 -33.85 -5.91 10.72
C ARG A 297 -35.35 -6.24 10.81
N LEU A 298 -36.19 -5.35 10.28
CA LEU A 298 -37.65 -5.56 10.24
C LEU A 298 -38.05 -6.79 9.42
N PHE A 299 -37.38 -7.02 8.28
CA PHE A 299 -37.62 -8.20 7.45
C PHE A 299 -37.24 -9.49 8.17
N PHE A 300 -36.10 -9.49 8.89
CA PHE A 300 -35.67 -10.62 9.69
C PHE A 300 -36.67 -10.95 10.80
N SER A 301 -37.16 -9.94 11.54
CA SER A 301 -38.20 -10.14 12.56
C SER A 301 -39.49 -10.74 11.98
N ARG A 302 -39.90 -10.32 10.78
CA ARG A 302 -41.06 -10.92 10.08
C ARG A 302 -40.82 -12.38 9.68
N LEU A 303 -39.62 -12.70 9.21
CA LEU A 303 -39.25 -14.09 8.89
C LEU A 303 -39.28 -14.99 10.13
N GLU A 304 -38.74 -14.52 11.26
CA GLU A 304 -38.79 -15.26 12.52
C GLU A 304 -40.23 -15.50 12.96
N GLN A 305 -41.07 -14.47 12.91
CA GLN A 305 -42.48 -14.57 13.26
C GLN A 305 -43.22 -15.58 12.35
N SER A 306 -42.95 -15.55 11.04
CA SER A 306 -43.54 -16.52 10.10
C SER A 306 -43.09 -17.97 10.35
N LYS A 307 -41.85 -18.19 10.84
CA LYS A 307 -41.36 -19.52 11.23
C LYS A 307 -42.05 -20.02 12.50
N ILE A 308 -42.28 -19.14 13.47
CA ILE A 308 -43.02 -19.45 14.69
C ILE A 308 -44.46 -19.85 14.36
N GLU A 309 -45.15 -19.06 13.53
CA GLU A 309 -46.52 -19.32 13.08
C GLU A 309 -46.62 -20.65 12.31
N LYS A 310 -45.67 -20.92 11.41
CA LYS A 310 -45.63 -22.18 10.67
C LYS A 310 -45.38 -23.39 11.59
N SER A 311 -44.47 -23.29 12.56
CA SER A 311 -44.23 -24.35 13.55
C SER A 311 -45.44 -24.58 14.46
N ALA A 312 -46.16 -23.52 14.83
CA ALA A 312 -47.39 -23.64 15.61
C ALA A 312 -48.49 -24.34 14.80
N PHE A 313 -48.64 -24.00 13.52
CA PHE A 313 -49.61 -24.64 12.62
C PHE A 313 -49.30 -26.13 12.40
N GLU A 314 -48.03 -26.50 12.18
CA GLU A 314 -47.60 -27.89 11.99
C GLU A 314 -47.74 -28.76 13.25
N LYS A 315 -47.80 -28.17 14.46
CA LYS A 315 -48.08 -28.88 15.72
C LYS A 315 -49.58 -29.14 15.96
N HIS A 316 -50.45 -28.49 15.20
CA HIS A 316 -51.91 -28.61 15.31
C HIS A 316 -52.55 -29.41 14.17
N LEU A 317 -51.74 -29.88 13.21
CA LEU A 317 -52.05 -30.96 12.26
C LEU A 317 -51.56 -32.29 12.84
#